data_AF-C2MDS5-F1
#
_entry.id   AF-C2MDS5-F1
#
_cell.length_a   1.000
_cell.length_b   1.000
_cell.length_c   1.000
_cell.angle_alpha   90.00
_cell.angle_beta   90.00
_cell.angle_gamma   90.00
#
_symmetry.space_group_name_H-M   'P 1'
#
loop_
_entity.id
_entity.type
_entity.pdbx_description
1 polymer ?
#
loop_
_entity_poly.entity_id
_entity_poly.type
_entity_poly.pdbx_seq_one_letter_code
_entity_poly.pdbx_strand_id
1 'polypeptide(L)'
;MSLKGYAQDGQWVTVIHETFDAFSQGTNTAPTQPEATLLIKDQTLDKFDLTKSKSLYQAGGAILFYDAEGASLFTKEMNLLGDKLRISCKVKAFSAMSPLAFKLTSEGAEQETQFIDNDYSKDWQSMTFEMPAGSEKCALRISTKPGFFGTVTGVFLDEITVEVLNPREVTTDPQLIVSESDVTFLDSEVNDESYAKEITVKGYNLTELPTYEIEGANADEAKFTASGDLTKDGGKVSVNVTHLKPGVHTAQLVITSGSLKHTVNLKGRGLGGNPIEGMPQDNPKVELQESFAKAGLPEGWKTFITAGYEDWSIQPSSFDKTNFVATMNATKSSLEDFICASFLITPCMTNPKGYQPEISYDLAVMKSNELFASSTASVYCILADGSMDIKAPLFTVNYDQQAEYATLKNIKVKAPDTLAGKYFVGFYYQGATAASRSVGIEVDNIQISSKEKPTSVEEATVAPAKVWRSGDQIYFEGLNGVELQVYSITGTLLVTFPVADTGAVTLRDANQHCLVRYGTSSLVL
;
A
#
# COMPACT_ATOMS: atom_id res chain seq x y z
N MET A 1 -28.25 50.50 -18.78
CA MET A 1 -27.08 51.29 -19.23
C MET A 1 -25.95 51.00 -18.26
N SER A 2 -24.80 50.58 -18.81
CA SER A 2 -23.49 50.20 -18.23
C SER A 2 -23.29 49.93 -16.72
N LEU A 3 -22.76 48.74 -16.45
CA LEU A 3 -21.98 48.30 -15.28
C LEU A 3 -20.86 49.28 -14.86
N LYS A 4 -20.49 49.28 -13.56
CA LYS A 4 -19.28 48.60 -13.04
C LYS A 4 -19.08 48.87 -11.54
N GLY A 5 -18.89 47.80 -10.78
CA GLY A 5 -18.37 47.85 -9.40
C GLY A 5 -16.85 47.77 -9.40
N TYR A 6 -16.23 48.47 -8.45
CA TYR A 6 -14.82 48.33 -8.10
C TYR A 6 -14.67 48.40 -6.58
N ALA A 7 -13.80 47.54 -6.05
CA ALA A 7 -13.32 47.58 -4.68
C ALA A 7 -12.22 48.63 -4.53
N GLN A 8 -12.18 49.32 -3.38
CA GLN A 8 -11.04 50.10 -2.93
C GLN A 8 -10.93 50.05 -1.40
N ASP A 9 -9.71 49.80 -0.93
CA ASP A 9 -9.11 50.06 0.38
C ASP A 9 -9.99 49.90 1.64
N GLY A 10 -9.82 48.75 2.29
CA GLY A 10 -9.74 48.72 3.75
C GLY A 10 -11.03 48.73 4.59
N GLN A 11 -12.21 48.33 4.09
CA GLN A 11 -13.40 48.19 4.94
C GLN A 11 -14.30 46.97 4.65
N TRP A 12 -14.44 46.16 5.72
CA TRP A 12 -15.47 45.23 6.22
C TRP A 12 -16.68 44.82 5.36
N VAL A 13 -16.98 43.51 5.37
CA VAL A 13 -18.31 42.96 5.09
C VAL A 13 -18.70 42.00 6.23
N THR A 14 -19.80 42.29 6.91
CA THR A 14 -20.48 41.33 7.80
C THR A 14 -21.38 40.44 6.95
N VAL A 15 -21.22 39.12 7.02
CA VAL A 15 -22.21 38.17 6.47
C VAL A 15 -22.58 37.18 7.56
N ILE A 16 -23.76 37.37 8.14
CA ILE A 16 -24.50 36.32 8.85
C ILE A 16 -25.61 35.93 7.87
N HIS A 17 -25.73 34.64 7.54
CA HIS A 17 -26.94 34.15 6.89
C HIS A 17 -27.54 33.05 7.75
N GLU A 18 -28.63 33.41 8.44
CA GLU A 18 -29.70 32.47 8.74
C GLU A 18 -30.29 32.02 7.39
N THR A 19 -30.67 30.75 7.27
CA THR A 19 -31.22 30.16 6.05
C THR A 19 -32.38 31.00 5.49
N PHE A 20 -32.23 31.53 4.27
CA PHE A 20 -33.37 32.13 3.55
C PHE A 20 -33.29 31.89 2.04
N ASP A 21 -34.34 31.25 1.52
CA ASP A 21 -34.72 31.33 0.12
C ASP A 21 -34.94 32.81 -0.27
N ALA A 22 -34.30 33.22 -1.38
CA ALA A 22 -34.42 34.50 -2.08
C ALA A 22 -33.61 35.71 -1.53
N PHE A 23 -32.67 36.16 -2.37
CA PHE A 23 -32.04 37.48 -2.28
C PHE A 23 -33.07 38.59 -2.55
N SER A 24 -33.34 39.44 -1.56
CA SER A 24 -33.89 40.79 -1.79
C SER A 24 -32.96 41.86 -1.22
N GLN A 25 -32.46 42.74 -2.09
CA GLN A 25 -31.54 43.84 -1.76
C GLN A 25 -32.19 44.86 -0.82
N GLY A 26 -31.64 45.04 0.37
CA GLY A 26 -31.91 46.18 1.25
C GLY A 26 -30.79 47.22 1.16
N THR A 27 -31.12 48.46 0.80
CA THR A 27 -30.21 49.61 0.78
C THR A 27 -30.02 50.16 2.21
N ASN A 28 -28.77 50.36 2.65
CA ASN A 28 -28.48 51.26 3.77
C ASN A 28 -27.70 52.48 3.24
N THR A 29 -28.25 53.67 3.42
CA THR A 29 -27.76 54.95 2.92
C THR A 29 -27.21 55.82 4.06
N ALA A 30 -26.30 55.29 4.88
CA ALA A 30 -25.63 56.07 5.92
C ALA A 30 -24.13 56.22 5.60
N PRO A 31 -23.62 57.45 5.38
CA PRO A 31 -22.24 57.73 4.98
C PRO A 31 -21.23 57.74 6.14
N THR A 32 -21.54 57.12 7.29
CA THR A 32 -20.68 57.11 8.48
C THR A 32 -20.32 55.70 8.92
N GLN A 33 -19.08 55.54 9.37
CA GLN A 33 -18.51 54.31 9.96
C GLN A 33 -19.44 53.73 11.04
N PRO A 34 -19.59 52.39 11.14
CA PRO A 34 -20.27 51.77 12.29
C PRO A 34 -19.62 52.23 13.59
N GLU A 35 -20.43 52.57 14.61
CA GLU A 35 -19.90 53.03 15.89
C GLU A 35 -18.93 51.99 16.49
N ALA A 36 -17.79 52.47 17.01
CA ALA A 36 -16.76 51.63 17.63
C ALA A 36 -17.25 50.85 18.88
N THR A 37 -18.47 51.14 19.34
CA THR A 37 -19.20 50.44 20.41
C THR A 37 -19.74 49.08 19.97
N LEU A 38 -19.84 48.81 18.65
CA LEU A 38 -20.22 47.51 18.07
C LEU A 38 -19.04 46.55 17.90
N LEU A 39 -17.80 47.01 18.09
CA LEU A 39 -16.61 46.16 18.16
C LEU A 39 -16.56 45.48 19.54
N ILE A 40 -16.85 44.18 19.58
CA ILE A 40 -16.67 43.38 20.80
C ILE A 40 -15.17 43.14 20.98
N LYS A 41 -14.57 43.82 21.95
CA LYS A 41 -13.13 43.72 22.30
C LYS A 41 -12.84 42.68 23.39
N ASP A 42 -13.86 42.03 23.91
CA ASP A 42 -13.77 41.15 25.08
C ASP A 42 -14.25 39.74 24.69
N GLN A 43 -13.38 38.73 24.84
CA GLN A 43 -13.58 37.34 24.40
C GLN A 43 -14.44 36.51 25.36
N THR A 44 -15.17 37.14 26.29
CA THR A 44 -15.94 36.45 27.33
C THR A 44 -17.43 36.43 27.02
N LEU A 45 -18.01 35.22 26.93
CA LEU A 45 -19.40 34.91 26.53
C LEU A 45 -20.48 35.33 27.56
N ASP A 46 -20.09 35.89 28.71
CA ASP A 46 -20.93 35.99 29.92
C ASP A 46 -22.06 37.03 29.86
N LYS A 47 -22.19 37.80 28.77
CA LYS A 47 -23.16 38.92 28.66
C LYS A 47 -24.34 38.66 27.72
N PHE A 48 -24.54 37.44 27.21
CA PHE A 48 -25.59 37.14 26.22
C PHE A 48 -26.74 36.30 26.81
N ASP A 49 -27.94 36.88 26.99
CA ASP A 49 -29.13 36.17 27.50
C ASP A 49 -29.90 35.48 26.36
N LEU A 50 -29.69 34.17 26.24
CA LEU A 50 -30.22 33.30 25.19
C LEU A 50 -31.55 32.61 25.57
N THR A 51 -32.13 32.93 26.73
CA THR A 51 -33.34 32.26 27.26
C THR A 51 -34.63 32.57 26.50
N LYS A 52 -34.59 33.41 25.47
CA LYS A 52 -35.77 33.89 24.71
C LYS A 52 -36.07 33.14 23.41
N SER A 53 -35.25 32.19 22.97
CA SER A 53 -35.48 31.48 21.70
C SER A 53 -35.90 30.03 21.96
N LYS A 54 -37.15 29.71 21.63
CA LYS A 54 -37.72 28.37 21.82
C LYS A 54 -37.82 27.66 20.47
N SER A 55 -37.10 26.54 20.37
CA SER A 55 -37.28 25.40 19.45
C SER A 55 -36.40 25.38 18.18
N LEU A 56 -35.74 24.24 17.97
CA LEU A 56 -34.91 23.77 16.85
C LEU A 56 -33.39 24.06 16.86
N TYR A 57 -32.63 22.99 17.05
CA TYR A 57 -31.19 22.86 16.82
C TYR A 57 -30.90 22.90 15.30
N GLN A 58 -30.67 24.11 14.77
CA GLN A 58 -30.01 24.33 13.49
C GLN A 58 -29.21 25.62 13.64
N ALA A 59 -27.91 25.49 13.93
CA ALA A 59 -26.92 26.56 14.16
C ALA A 59 -27.44 27.86 14.82
N GLY A 60 -28.24 27.75 15.88
CA GLY A 60 -28.83 28.88 16.62
C GLY A 60 -27.88 29.49 17.66
N GLY A 61 -26.82 30.16 17.21
CA GLY A 61 -25.99 31.04 18.04
C GLY A 61 -24.49 30.94 17.78
N ALA A 62 -24.07 31.29 16.57
CA ALA A 62 -22.66 31.42 16.23
C ALA A 62 -22.21 32.89 16.37
N ILE A 63 -20.98 33.11 16.85
CA ILE A 63 -20.39 34.45 17.01
C ILE A 63 -19.26 34.60 15.99
N LEU A 64 -19.32 35.64 15.16
CA LEU A 64 -18.31 35.99 14.16
C LEU A 64 -17.35 37.05 14.71
N PHE A 65 -16.06 36.75 14.70
CA PHE A 65 -14.96 37.67 14.99
C PHE A 65 -14.17 37.96 13.71
N TYR A 66 -13.70 39.19 13.54
CA TYR A 66 -12.85 39.57 12.41
C TYR A 66 -11.73 40.49 12.89
N ASP A 67 -10.50 40.22 12.46
CA ASP A 67 -9.34 41.08 12.61
C ASP A 67 -8.48 41.08 11.33
N ALA A 68 -7.31 41.73 11.38
CA ALA A 68 -6.40 41.81 10.24
C ALA A 68 -5.80 40.44 9.82
N GLU A 69 -6.02 39.38 10.60
CA GLU A 69 -5.50 38.03 10.37
C GLU A 69 -6.58 37.06 9.84
N GLY A 70 -7.85 37.48 9.73
CA GLY A 70 -8.93 36.70 9.11
C GLY A 70 -10.26 36.77 9.87
N ALA A 71 -11.22 35.92 9.46
CA ALA A 71 -12.51 35.77 10.13
C ALA A 71 -12.55 34.46 10.93
N SER A 72 -13.16 34.46 12.11
CA SER A 72 -13.41 33.26 12.92
C SER A 72 -14.88 33.18 13.34
N LEU A 73 -15.52 32.06 13.07
CA LEU A 73 -16.86 31.70 13.52
C LEU A 73 -16.76 30.67 14.64
N PHE A 74 -17.40 30.92 15.78
CA PHE A 74 -17.45 29.97 16.88
C PHE A 74 -18.87 29.44 17.05
N THR A 75 -19.02 28.13 17.20
CA THR A 75 -20.27 27.52 17.67
C THR A 75 -20.41 27.73 19.19
N LYS A 76 -21.60 27.44 19.73
CA LYS A 76 -21.73 27.21 21.18
C LYS A 76 -20.90 26.00 21.60
N GLU A 77 -20.63 25.91 22.89
CA GLU A 77 -20.17 24.65 23.49
C GLU A 77 -21.20 23.55 23.20
N MET A 78 -20.70 22.44 22.69
CA MET A 78 -21.46 21.25 22.34
C MET A 78 -20.79 20.05 22.99
N ASN A 79 -21.59 19.01 23.25
CA ASN A 79 -21.04 17.71 23.58
C ASN A 79 -20.53 17.07 22.28
N LEU A 80 -19.21 16.99 22.14
CA LEU A 80 -18.53 16.42 20.98
C LEU A 80 -17.80 15.12 21.34
N LEU A 81 -18.27 14.41 22.38
CA LEU A 81 -17.74 13.12 22.82
C LEU A 81 -18.08 12.00 21.83
N GLY A 82 -17.04 11.41 21.24
CA GLY A 82 -17.14 10.28 20.33
C GLY A 82 -15.76 9.89 19.83
N ASP A 83 -15.69 9.17 18.71
CA ASP A 83 -14.41 8.74 18.14
C ASP A 83 -13.83 9.80 17.19
N LYS A 84 -14.69 10.38 16.33
CA LYS A 84 -14.33 11.42 15.38
C LYS A 84 -15.47 12.43 15.20
N LEU A 85 -15.14 13.62 14.75
CA LEU A 85 -16.09 14.61 14.26
C LEU A 85 -16.08 14.61 12.74
N ARG A 86 -17.27 14.54 12.14
CA ARG A 86 -17.49 14.82 10.73
C ARG A 86 -18.17 16.18 10.61
N ILE A 87 -17.54 17.09 9.90
CA ILE A 87 -18.09 18.41 9.59
C ILE A 87 -18.38 18.44 8.10
N SER A 88 -19.64 18.66 7.73
CA SER A 88 -20.04 18.83 6.33
C SER A 88 -20.55 20.24 6.12
N CYS A 89 -20.18 20.88 5.02
CA CYS A 89 -20.70 22.20 4.66
C CYS A 89 -20.66 22.42 3.15
N LYS A 90 -21.46 23.36 2.68
CA LYS A 90 -21.29 23.99 1.36
C LYS A 90 -20.43 25.23 1.52
N VAL A 91 -19.46 25.39 0.62
CA VAL A 91 -18.53 26.52 0.65
C VAL A 91 -18.37 27.18 -0.73
N LYS A 92 -18.17 28.50 -0.72
CA LYS A 92 -17.66 29.30 -1.84
C LYS A 92 -16.62 30.27 -1.34
N ALA A 93 -15.54 30.50 -2.07
CA ALA A 93 -14.54 31.48 -1.68
C ALA A 93 -14.69 32.81 -2.42
N PHE A 94 -14.24 33.92 -1.84
CA PHE A 94 -14.15 35.20 -2.56
C PHE A 94 -13.06 35.18 -3.65
N SER A 95 -12.08 34.31 -3.49
CA SER A 95 -11.06 34.00 -4.50
C SER A 95 -10.68 32.52 -4.41
N ALA A 96 -10.38 31.90 -5.54
CA ALA A 96 -9.83 30.54 -5.55
C ALA A 96 -8.57 30.49 -4.67
N MET A 97 -8.29 29.32 -4.09
CA MET A 97 -7.22 29.07 -3.13
C MET A 97 -7.40 29.82 -1.79
N SER A 98 -8.63 30.09 -1.36
CA SER A 98 -8.86 30.64 -0.01
C SER A 98 -8.73 29.54 1.06
N PRO A 99 -7.95 29.76 2.13
CA PRO A 99 -7.77 28.76 3.18
C PRO A 99 -8.94 28.75 4.16
N LEU A 100 -9.37 27.55 4.55
CA LEU A 100 -10.36 27.27 5.60
C LEU A 100 -9.77 26.28 6.60
N ALA A 101 -9.95 26.55 7.89
CA ALA A 101 -9.46 25.71 8.98
C ALA A 101 -10.52 25.53 10.07
N PHE A 102 -10.51 24.36 10.71
CA PHE A 102 -11.39 23.99 11.82
C PHE A 102 -10.55 23.69 13.06
N LYS A 103 -11.01 24.17 14.22
CA LYS A 103 -10.34 23.99 15.51
C LYS A 103 -11.33 23.78 16.65
N LEU A 104 -11.02 22.94 17.63
CA LEU A 104 -11.74 22.90 18.89
C LEU A 104 -11.08 23.82 19.93
N THR A 105 -11.90 24.68 20.55
CA THR A 105 -11.47 25.79 21.42
C THR A 105 -10.76 25.36 22.71
N SER A 106 -11.17 24.25 23.34
CA SER A 106 -10.62 23.77 24.62
C SER A 106 -9.54 22.69 24.48
N GLU A 107 -9.36 22.07 23.31
CA GLU A 107 -8.48 20.91 23.14
C GLU A 107 -7.31 21.13 22.18
N GLY A 108 -7.26 22.25 21.47
CA GLY A 108 -6.18 22.52 20.51
C GLY A 108 -6.17 21.56 19.30
N ALA A 109 -7.16 20.66 19.19
CA ALA A 109 -7.36 19.82 18.02
C ALA A 109 -7.64 20.71 16.80
N GLU A 110 -6.73 20.69 15.84
CA GLU A 110 -6.80 21.44 14.59
C GLU A 110 -6.86 20.45 13.43
N GLN A 111 -7.64 20.80 12.41
CA GLN A 111 -7.52 20.16 11.10
C GLN A 111 -6.49 20.93 10.25
N GLU A 112 -5.77 20.22 9.39
CA GLU A 112 -4.95 20.84 8.34
C GLU A 112 -5.78 21.84 7.52
N THR A 113 -5.14 22.96 7.17
CA THR A 113 -5.77 24.03 6.38
C THR A 113 -6.08 23.50 4.99
N GLN A 114 -7.35 23.53 4.59
CA GLN A 114 -7.75 23.17 3.23
C GLN A 114 -7.98 24.42 2.38
N PHE A 115 -7.68 24.30 1.09
CA PHE A 115 -7.87 25.37 0.11
C PHE A 115 -9.15 25.14 -0.69
N ILE A 116 -9.92 26.21 -0.87
CA ILE A 116 -11.15 26.19 -1.65
C ILE A 116 -10.83 26.65 -3.07
N ASP A 117 -10.96 25.74 -4.04
CA ASP A 117 -10.66 25.99 -5.46
C ASP A 117 -11.75 26.78 -6.19
N ASN A 118 -12.96 26.83 -5.60
CA ASN A 118 -14.10 27.53 -6.17
C ASN A 118 -14.22 28.96 -5.65
N ASP A 119 -14.02 29.93 -6.54
CA ASP A 119 -14.37 31.33 -6.28
C ASP A 119 -15.89 31.58 -6.33
N TYR A 120 -16.31 32.80 -5.99
CA TYR A 120 -17.71 33.20 -5.85
C TYR A 120 -18.46 33.22 -7.19
N SER A 121 -17.76 33.14 -8.33
CA SER A 121 -18.37 33.06 -9.65
C SER A 121 -18.82 31.64 -10.01
N LYS A 122 -18.38 30.63 -9.24
CA LYS A 122 -18.73 29.22 -9.41
C LYS A 122 -19.82 28.77 -8.43
N ASP A 123 -20.38 27.59 -8.67
CA ASP A 123 -21.38 26.97 -7.79
C ASP A 123 -20.79 26.48 -6.47
N TRP A 124 -21.68 26.23 -5.49
CA TRP A 124 -21.31 25.82 -4.15
C TRP A 124 -20.56 24.49 -4.19
N GLN A 125 -19.41 24.42 -3.54
CA GLN A 125 -18.66 23.18 -3.36
C GLN A 125 -19.12 22.52 -2.07
N SER A 126 -19.57 21.26 -2.14
CA SER A 126 -19.80 20.47 -0.92
C SER A 126 -18.46 19.94 -0.42
N MET A 127 -18.18 20.15 0.86
CA MET A 127 -16.97 19.67 1.52
C MET A 127 -17.35 18.89 2.77
N THR A 128 -16.56 17.85 3.06
CA THR A 128 -16.66 17.07 4.29
C THR A 128 -15.27 16.93 4.87
N PHE A 129 -15.20 17.13 6.18
CA PHE A 129 -13.99 17.19 6.96
C PHE A 129 -14.11 16.20 8.12
N GLU A 130 -13.04 15.46 8.40
CA GLU A 130 -12.96 14.63 9.60
C GLU A 130 -11.83 15.13 10.50
N MET A 131 -12.10 15.26 11.79
CA MET A 131 -11.12 15.65 12.81
C MET A 131 -11.33 14.84 14.10
N PRO A 132 -10.34 14.79 15.01
CA PRO A 132 -10.52 14.15 16.31
C PRO A 132 -11.75 14.71 17.03
N ALA A 133 -12.52 13.83 17.68
CA ALA A 133 -13.63 14.25 18.54
C ALA A 133 -13.17 15.17 19.66
N GLY A 134 -14.10 15.88 20.31
CA GLY A 134 -13.81 16.78 21.42
C GLY A 134 -14.18 16.16 22.77
N SER A 135 -14.44 17.03 23.73
CA SER A 135 -14.98 16.71 25.05
C SER A 135 -16.46 17.12 25.13
N GLU A 136 -17.02 16.89 26.30
CA GLU A 136 -18.39 17.22 26.70
C GLU A 136 -18.72 18.72 26.61
N LYS A 137 -17.69 19.58 26.62
CA LYS A 137 -17.81 21.05 26.49
C LYS A 137 -16.76 21.61 25.55
N CYS A 138 -17.05 21.52 24.25
CA CYS A 138 -16.18 22.04 23.18
C CYS A 138 -16.97 22.96 22.25
N ALA A 139 -16.40 24.12 21.88
CA ALA A 139 -16.88 24.90 20.75
C ALA A 139 -16.01 24.67 19.50
N LEU A 140 -16.65 24.49 18.35
CA LEU A 140 -16.00 24.45 17.05
C LEU A 140 -15.73 25.89 16.58
N ARG A 141 -14.46 26.17 16.32
CA ARG A 141 -13.98 27.37 15.64
C ARG A 141 -13.75 27.05 14.17
N ILE A 142 -14.34 27.84 13.29
CA ILE A 142 -14.10 27.82 11.86
C ILE A 142 -13.39 29.12 11.51
N SER A 143 -12.21 29.07 10.91
CA SER A 143 -11.42 30.26 10.61
C SER A 143 -10.93 30.29 9.18
N THR A 144 -10.90 31.49 8.59
CA THR A 144 -10.11 31.77 7.39
C THR A 144 -8.77 32.39 7.77
N LYS A 145 -7.73 32.12 6.98
CA LYS A 145 -6.43 32.81 7.07
C LYS A 145 -6.27 33.76 5.88
N PRO A 146 -5.40 34.77 5.92
CA PRO A 146 -5.12 35.62 4.76
C PRO A 146 -4.52 34.77 3.63
N GLY A 147 -4.86 35.08 2.38
CA GLY A 147 -4.31 34.37 1.23
C GLY A 147 -2.80 34.60 1.07
N PHE A 148 -2.15 33.73 0.30
CA PHE A 148 -0.76 33.94 -0.12
C PHE A 148 -0.69 35.28 -0.86
N PHE A 149 0.20 36.19 -0.43
CA PHE A 149 0.33 37.61 -0.85
C PHE A 149 -0.61 38.66 -0.22
N GLY A 150 -1.29 38.37 0.89
CA GLY A 150 -2.01 39.41 1.65
C GLY A 150 -3.33 39.87 1.01
N THR A 151 -3.88 39.09 0.09
CA THR A 151 -5.24 39.29 -0.42
C THR A 151 -6.26 38.87 0.64
N VAL A 152 -7.34 39.66 0.76
CA VAL A 152 -8.46 39.35 1.65
C VAL A 152 -9.18 38.09 1.15
N THR A 153 -9.05 37.01 1.90
CA THR A 153 -9.65 35.69 1.62
C THR A 153 -10.86 35.51 2.53
N GLY A 154 -12.05 35.73 1.96
CA GLY A 154 -13.32 35.39 2.60
C GLY A 154 -13.85 34.06 2.08
N VAL A 155 -14.66 33.39 2.87
CA VAL A 155 -15.46 32.24 2.43
C VAL A 155 -16.91 32.46 2.82
N PHE A 156 -17.82 32.01 1.97
CA PHE A 156 -19.22 31.80 2.30
C PHE A 156 -19.37 30.35 2.74
N LEU A 157 -20.05 30.13 3.86
CA LEU A 157 -20.40 28.81 4.35
C LEU A 157 -21.91 28.69 4.42
N ASP A 158 -22.42 27.53 4.05
CA ASP A 158 -23.83 27.17 4.14
C ASP A 158 -23.96 25.70 4.54
N GLU A 159 -25.14 25.32 5.05
CA GLU A 159 -25.48 23.94 5.42
C GLU A 159 -24.44 23.24 6.33
N ILE A 160 -23.85 23.99 7.27
CA ILE A 160 -22.87 23.43 8.21
C ILE A 160 -23.57 22.40 9.10
N THR A 161 -23.11 21.16 9.01
CA THR A 161 -23.53 20.04 9.82
C THR A 161 -22.34 19.50 10.58
N VAL A 162 -22.49 19.29 11.89
CA VAL A 162 -21.48 18.67 12.74
C VAL A 162 -22.06 17.38 13.27
N GLU A 163 -21.46 16.27 12.90
CA GLU A 163 -21.82 14.92 13.32
C GLU A 163 -20.68 14.36 14.19
N VAL A 164 -21.04 13.83 15.35
CA VAL A 164 -20.11 13.03 16.16
C VAL A 164 -20.27 11.58 15.75
N LEU A 165 -19.22 10.98 15.19
CA LEU A 165 -19.20 9.58 14.83
C LEU A 165 -19.01 8.75 16.10
N ASN A 166 -19.91 7.78 16.31
CA ASN A 166 -20.00 6.96 17.53
C ASN A 166 -20.13 7.81 18.81
N PRO A 167 -21.23 8.58 18.96
CA PRO A 167 -21.43 9.47 20.10
C PRO A 167 -21.49 8.71 21.41
N ARG A 168 -20.92 9.29 22.47
CA ARG A 168 -20.86 8.68 23.81
C ARG A 168 -21.67 9.47 24.84
N GLU A 169 -22.27 8.76 25.79
CA GLU A 169 -22.94 9.39 26.94
C GLU A 169 -21.92 9.93 27.95
N VAL A 170 -22.25 11.06 28.58
CA VAL A 170 -21.48 11.61 29.70
C VAL A 170 -21.66 10.68 30.89
N THR A 171 -20.63 9.90 31.21
CA THR A 171 -20.59 8.99 32.36
C THR A 171 -19.57 9.48 33.38
N THR A 172 -19.81 9.20 34.66
CA THR A 172 -18.83 9.41 35.74
C THR A 172 -17.74 8.34 35.76
N ASP A 173 -17.89 7.27 34.99
CA ASP A 173 -16.92 6.18 34.94
C ASP A 173 -15.63 6.64 34.23
N PRO A 174 -14.45 6.26 34.74
CA PRO A 174 -13.19 6.62 34.12
C PRO A 174 -13.07 5.96 32.73
N GLN A 175 -12.60 6.71 31.74
CA GLN A 175 -12.34 6.22 30.39
C GLN A 175 -10.95 6.63 29.90
N LEU A 176 -10.29 5.69 29.22
CA LEU A 176 -9.03 5.87 28.52
C LEU A 176 -9.26 5.58 27.05
N ILE A 177 -9.01 6.56 26.20
CA ILE A 177 -9.18 6.45 24.75
C ILE A 177 -7.83 6.72 24.08
N VAL A 178 -7.52 5.93 23.07
CA VAL A 178 -6.33 6.10 22.23
C VAL A 178 -6.79 6.13 20.78
N SER A 179 -6.24 7.05 19.98
CA SER A 179 -6.67 7.27 18.59
C SER A 179 -6.36 6.11 17.65
N GLU A 180 -5.28 5.37 17.91
CA GLU A 180 -4.83 4.24 17.09
C GLU A 180 -4.93 2.92 17.83
N SER A 181 -5.36 1.86 17.14
CA SER A 181 -5.16 0.47 17.56
C SER A 181 -3.91 -0.15 16.93
N ASP A 182 -3.49 0.37 15.77
CA ASP A 182 -2.40 -0.16 14.97
C ASP A 182 -1.64 0.98 14.30
N VAL A 183 -0.31 0.94 14.38
CA VAL A 183 0.60 1.90 13.77
C VAL A 183 1.61 1.14 12.92
N THR A 184 1.60 1.43 11.61
CA THR A 184 2.60 0.94 10.66
C THR A 184 3.57 2.07 10.35
N PHE A 185 4.86 1.84 10.58
CA PHE A 185 5.93 2.74 10.21
C PHE A 185 6.23 2.63 8.72
N LEU A 186 6.76 3.69 8.12
CA LEU A 186 7.35 3.56 6.80
C LEU A 186 8.61 2.69 6.88
N ASP A 187 8.94 2.05 5.78
CA ASP A 187 10.21 1.33 5.66
C ASP A 187 11.39 2.28 5.94
N SER A 188 12.39 1.80 6.66
CA SER A 188 13.63 2.55 6.89
C SER A 188 14.86 1.66 6.71
N GLU A 189 15.99 2.28 6.36
CA GLU A 189 17.27 1.59 6.33
C GLU A 189 17.68 1.13 7.73
N VAL A 190 18.49 0.07 7.80
CA VAL A 190 18.99 -0.46 9.06
C VAL A 190 19.90 0.58 9.75
N ASN A 191 19.65 0.80 11.03
CA ASN A 191 20.22 1.82 11.91
C ASN A 191 19.72 3.25 11.69
N ASP A 192 18.79 3.48 10.75
CA ASP A 192 18.13 4.77 10.61
C ASP A 192 16.86 4.80 11.48
N GLU A 193 16.70 5.89 12.23
CA GLU A 193 15.50 6.13 13.03
C GLU A 193 14.36 6.59 12.12
N SER A 194 13.18 5.99 12.31
CA SER A 194 11.97 6.36 11.59
C SER A 194 11.51 7.77 11.97
N TYR A 195 10.68 8.36 11.12
CA TYR A 195 9.85 9.49 11.55
C TYR A 195 8.94 9.07 12.71
N ALA A 196 8.72 10.01 13.62
CA ALA A 196 7.85 9.80 14.76
C ALA A 196 6.38 9.67 14.32
N LYS A 197 5.66 8.74 14.95
CA LYS A 197 4.21 8.60 14.86
C LYS A 197 3.60 9.10 16.16
N GLU A 198 2.72 10.08 16.03
CA GLU A 198 2.05 10.73 17.17
C GLU A 198 0.74 9.99 17.49
N ILE A 199 0.68 9.36 18.66
CA ILE A 199 -0.51 8.68 19.17
C ILE A 199 -1.23 9.61 20.15
N THR A 200 -2.50 9.91 19.90
CA THR A 200 -3.30 10.77 20.79
C THR A 200 -3.98 9.95 21.86
N VAL A 201 -3.76 10.32 23.12
CA VAL A 201 -4.39 9.71 24.30
C VAL A 201 -5.36 10.72 24.88
N LYS A 202 -6.56 10.26 25.24
CA LYS A 202 -7.56 11.07 25.94
C LYS A 202 -8.02 10.36 27.20
N GLY A 203 -8.07 11.12 28.28
CA GLY A 203 -8.59 10.68 29.56
C GLY A 203 -9.89 11.40 29.89
N TYR A 204 -10.90 10.66 30.33
CA TYR A 204 -12.13 11.23 30.87
C TYR A 204 -12.37 10.67 32.27
N ASN A 205 -12.57 11.55 33.24
CA ASN A 205 -12.81 11.20 34.65
C ASN A 205 -11.72 10.29 35.26
N LEU A 206 -10.48 10.37 34.76
CA LEU A 206 -9.37 9.56 35.25
C LEU A 206 -8.94 9.98 36.65
N THR A 207 -8.91 9.02 37.57
CA THR A 207 -8.38 9.23 38.93
C THR A 207 -6.85 9.22 38.94
N GLU A 208 -6.25 8.44 38.04
CA GLU A 208 -4.81 8.22 37.89
C GLU A 208 -4.30 8.78 36.56
N LEU A 209 -3.06 9.27 36.55
CA LEU A 209 -2.40 9.75 35.34
C LEU A 209 -2.10 8.56 34.42
N PRO A 210 -2.41 8.64 33.12
CA PRO A 210 -1.99 7.60 32.17
C PRO A 210 -0.47 7.45 32.11
N THR A 211 0.00 6.21 32.03
CA THR A 211 1.40 5.86 31.76
C THR A 211 1.48 4.95 30.54
N TYR A 212 2.66 4.84 29.94
CA TYR A 212 2.87 3.99 28.77
C TYR A 212 4.20 3.23 28.82
N GLU A 213 4.22 2.07 28.18
CA GLU A 213 5.41 1.24 28.02
C GLU A 213 5.42 0.50 26.68
N ILE A 214 6.61 0.21 26.18
CA ILE A 214 6.81 -0.62 24.99
C ILE A 214 7.05 -2.05 25.44
N GLU A 215 6.22 -2.98 24.95
CA GLU A 215 6.33 -4.42 25.22
C GLU A 215 6.55 -5.21 23.91
N GLY A 216 7.06 -6.44 24.04
CA GLY A 216 7.13 -7.42 22.94
C GLY A 216 8.18 -7.16 21.86
N ALA A 217 8.94 -6.06 21.93
CA ALA A 217 10.03 -5.77 21.00
C ALA A 217 11.24 -6.69 21.22
N ASN A 218 11.78 -7.27 20.15
CA ASN A 218 13.08 -7.91 20.18
C ASN A 218 14.19 -6.87 20.08
N ALA A 219 14.84 -6.55 21.21
CA ALA A 219 15.83 -5.49 21.31
C ALA A 219 17.10 -5.73 20.45
N ASP A 220 17.36 -6.96 20.03
CA ASP A 220 18.48 -7.29 19.13
C ASP A 220 18.15 -7.05 17.65
N GLU A 221 16.88 -6.77 17.33
CA GLU A 221 16.38 -6.67 15.95
C GLU A 221 15.76 -5.31 15.63
N ALA A 222 15.08 -4.70 16.60
CA ALA A 222 14.56 -3.34 16.48
C ALA A 222 14.43 -2.67 17.85
N LYS A 223 14.63 -1.36 17.88
CA LYS A 223 14.44 -0.51 19.05
C LYS A 223 13.24 0.40 18.82
N PHE A 224 12.14 0.12 19.50
CA PHE A 224 10.98 1.01 19.57
C PHE A 224 11.12 1.93 20.78
N THR A 225 10.91 3.22 20.59
CA THR A 225 10.97 4.24 21.65
C THR A 225 9.66 5.00 21.69
N ALA A 226 9.19 5.30 22.90
CA ALA A 226 8.01 6.13 23.15
C ALA A 226 8.40 7.28 24.06
N SER A 227 7.90 8.48 23.77
CA SER A 227 8.12 9.69 24.57
C SER A 227 6.93 10.63 24.49
N GLY A 228 6.74 11.45 25.52
CA GLY A 228 5.58 12.35 25.62
C GLY A 228 5.07 12.44 27.04
N ASP A 229 4.54 13.61 27.39
CA ASP A 229 3.96 13.85 28.70
C ASP A 229 2.44 13.70 28.63
N LEU A 230 1.89 12.83 29.49
CA LEU A 230 0.45 12.64 29.62
C LEU A 230 -0.06 13.30 30.88
N THR A 231 -1.26 13.85 30.81
CA THR A 231 -2.02 14.38 31.95
C THR A 231 -3.28 13.54 32.16
N LYS A 232 -4.08 13.85 33.19
CA LYS A 232 -5.37 13.17 33.42
C LYS A 232 -6.37 13.34 32.27
N ASP A 233 -6.26 14.43 31.52
CA ASP A 233 -7.08 14.67 30.32
C ASP A 233 -6.49 13.98 29.08
N GLY A 234 -5.30 13.39 29.21
CA GLY A 234 -4.55 12.76 28.12
C GLY A 234 -3.37 13.62 27.64
N GLY A 235 -3.01 13.45 26.38
CA GLY A 235 -1.83 14.06 25.74
C GLY A 235 -1.45 13.35 24.45
N LYS A 236 -0.19 13.50 24.02
CA LYS A 236 0.35 12.80 22.85
C LYS A 236 1.56 11.97 23.25
N VAL A 237 1.65 10.76 22.68
CA VAL A 237 2.81 9.89 22.78
C VAL A 237 3.44 9.76 21.40
N SER A 238 4.66 10.23 21.28
CA SER A 238 5.50 10.12 20.08
C SER A 238 6.22 8.78 20.10
N VAL A 239 6.05 7.98 19.05
CA VAL A 239 6.71 6.66 18.92
C VAL A 239 7.60 6.63 17.69
N ASN A 240 8.82 6.14 17.85
CA ASN A 240 9.79 5.91 16.76
C ASN A 240 10.26 4.46 16.77
N VAL A 241 10.82 4.02 15.64
CA VAL A 241 11.51 2.74 15.52
C VAL A 241 12.87 2.92 14.84
N THR A 242 13.89 2.25 15.36
CA THR A 242 15.17 2.03 14.69
C THR A 242 15.32 0.53 14.43
N HIS A 243 15.36 0.11 13.17
CA HIS A 243 15.59 -1.28 12.82
C HIS A 243 17.09 -1.59 12.91
N LEU A 244 17.46 -2.61 13.68
CA LEU A 244 18.85 -3.07 13.82
C LEU A 244 19.17 -4.23 12.89
N LYS A 245 18.14 -4.91 12.39
CA LYS A 245 18.24 -5.93 11.35
C LYS A 245 17.18 -5.72 10.27
N PRO A 246 17.44 -6.18 9.04
CA PRO A 246 16.43 -6.22 7.99
C PRO A 246 15.24 -7.11 8.36
N GLY A 247 14.09 -6.86 7.74
CA GLY A 247 12.85 -7.61 7.95
C GLY A 247 11.81 -6.85 8.77
N VAL A 248 10.66 -7.51 8.98
CA VAL A 248 9.52 -6.92 9.69
C VAL A 248 9.64 -7.16 11.18
N HIS A 249 9.48 -6.09 11.96
CA HIS A 249 9.58 -6.10 13.41
C HIS A 249 8.32 -5.53 14.03
N THR A 250 7.91 -6.11 15.16
CA THR A 250 6.68 -5.72 15.86
C THR A 250 6.94 -5.42 17.33
N ALA A 251 6.11 -4.55 17.89
CA ALA A 251 6.05 -4.26 19.32
C ALA A 251 4.61 -3.86 19.70
N GLN A 252 4.39 -3.59 20.98
CA GLN A 252 3.13 -3.03 21.47
C GLN A 252 3.42 -1.82 22.34
N LEU A 253 2.68 -0.72 22.11
CA LEU A 253 2.58 0.36 23.08
C LEU A 253 1.39 0.08 23.99
N VAL A 254 1.66 -0.17 25.26
CA VAL A 254 0.64 -0.38 26.28
C VAL A 254 0.45 0.92 27.05
N ILE A 255 -0.77 1.46 27.04
CA ILE A 255 -1.14 2.67 27.78
C ILE A 255 -2.11 2.26 28.90
N THR A 256 -1.83 2.67 30.13
CA THR A 256 -2.63 2.29 31.31
C THR A 256 -2.99 3.49 32.17
N SER A 257 -4.15 3.42 32.83
CA SER A 257 -4.55 4.35 33.89
C SER A 257 -5.43 3.58 34.88
N GLY A 258 -4.91 3.34 36.10
CA GLY A 258 -5.55 2.43 37.05
C GLY A 258 -5.77 1.03 36.45
N SER A 259 -7.04 0.60 36.39
CA SER A 259 -7.42 -0.69 35.79
C SER A 259 -7.69 -0.63 34.28
N LEU A 260 -7.68 0.56 33.67
CA LEU A 260 -7.91 0.74 32.24
C LEU A 260 -6.60 0.45 31.48
N LYS A 261 -6.71 -0.30 30.39
CA LYS A 261 -5.59 -0.65 29.51
C LYS A 261 -6.02 -0.50 28.06
N HIS A 262 -5.16 0.13 27.27
CA HIS A 262 -5.25 0.15 25.82
C HIS A 262 -3.92 -0.32 25.22
N THR A 263 -3.99 -1.05 24.12
CA THR A 263 -2.80 -1.58 23.44
C THR A 263 -2.82 -1.13 21.99
N VAL A 264 -1.74 -0.49 21.56
CA VAL A 264 -1.49 -0.12 20.16
C VAL A 264 -0.45 -1.09 19.59
N ASN A 265 -0.79 -1.82 18.53
CA ASN A 265 0.18 -2.66 17.84
C ASN A 265 1.11 -1.79 16.98
N LEU A 266 2.41 -2.04 17.07
CA LEU A 266 3.43 -1.33 16.32
C LEU A 266 4.07 -2.30 15.33
N LYS A 267 4.22 -1.88 14.07
CA LYS A 267 4.85 -2.68 13.02
C LYS A 267 5.71 -1.79 12.12
N GLY A 268 6.95 -2.20 11.85
CA GLY A 268 7.84 -1.52 10.92
C GLY A 268 8.76 -2.50 10.21
N ARG A 269 9.49 -2.05 9.19
CA ARG A 269 10.38 -2.91 8.41
C ARG A 269 11.73 -2.25 8.13
N GLY A 270 12.78 -2.98 8.49
CA GLY A 270 14.16 -2.66 8.10
C GLY A 270 14.44 -3.12 6.68
N LEU A 271 14.94 -2.23 5.83
CA LEU A 271 15.27 -2.52 4.44
C LEU A 271 16.56 -3.36 4.28
N GLY A 272 16.71 -3.96 3.10
CA GLY A 272 17.88 -4.74 2.72
C GLY A 272 17.88 -6.17 3.28
N GLY A 273 19.08 -6.70 3.49
CA GLY A 273 19.30 -8.00 4.11
C GLY A 273 19.50 -9.18 3.16
N ASN A 274 20.13 -10.21 3.71
CA ASN A 274 20.34 -11.46 3.02
C ASN A 274 19.16 -12.41 3.36
N PRO A 275 18.43 -12.93 2.36
CA PRO A 275 17.26 -13.79 2.61
C PRO A 275 17.57 -15.01 3.46
N ILE A 276 18.78 -15.56 3.37
CA ILE A 276 19.20 -16.75 4.12
C ILE A 276 19.95 -16.44 5.42
N GLU A 277 20.03 -15.17 5.83
CA GLU A 277 20.71 -14.79 7.07
C GLU A 277 20.13 -15.52 8.29
N GLY A 278 21.00 -16.07 9.14
CA GLY A 278 20.62 -16.85 10.32
C GLY A 278 20.12 -18.28 10.02
N MET A 279 20.03 -18.70 8.75
CA MET A 279 19.63 -20.07 8.42
C MET A 279 20.79 -21.07 8.67
N PRO A 280 20.52 -22.24 9.30
CA PRO A 280 21.54 -23.26 9.49
C PRO A 280 22.09 -23.78 8.17
N GLN A 281 23.43 -23.86 8.07
CA GLN A 281 24.11 -24.44 6.92
C GLN A 281 24.86 -25.73 7.26
N ASP A 282 24.79 -26.17 8.51
CA ASP A 282 25.40 -27.41 8.96
C ASP A 282 24.50 -28.59 8.55
N ASN A 283 25.11 -29.69 8.11
CA ASN A 283 24.41 -30.87 7.60
C ASN A 283 23.42 -30.56 6.44
N PRO A 284 23.89 -29.98 5.33
CA PRO A 284 23.03 -29.67 4.20
C PRO A 284 22.41 -30.94 3.60
N LYS A 285 21.16 -30.86 3.16
CA LYS A 285 20.43 -31.98 2.59
C LYS A 285 20.81 -32.23 1.13
N VAL A 286 20.87 -33.49 0.71
CA VAL A 286 21.07 -33.87 -0.70
C VAL A 286 19.75 -34.02 -1.47
N GLU A 287 18.66 -34.28 -0.71
CA GLU A 287 17.30 -34.46 -1.21
C GLU A 287 16.31 -33.79 -0.24
N LEU A 288 15.20 -33.29 -0.79
CA LEU A 288 14.11 -32.67 -0.04
C LEU A 288 12.79 -33.17 -0.60
N GLN A 289 11.86 -33.52 0.29
CA GLN A 289 10.46 -33.75 -0.02
C GLN A 289 9.62 -33.04 1.04
N GLU A 290 8.75 -32.13 0.62
CA GLU A 290 7.86 -31.37 1.50
C GLU A 290 6.48 -31.26 0.87
N SER A 291 5.44 -31.58 1.64
CA SER A 291 4.03 -31.53 1.23
C SER A 291 3.17 -30.81 2.27
N PHE A 292 3.81 -30.05 3.16
CA PHE A 292 3.20 -29.20 4.18
C PHE A 292 2.07 -29.88 4.98
N ALA A 293 2.41 -30.81 5.87
CA ALA A 293 1.40 -31.64 6.54
C ALA A 293 0.45 -30.89 7.52
N LYS A 294 0.78 -29.67 7.96
CA LYS A 294 0.00 -28.87 8.93
C LYS A 294 0.39 -27.40 8.90
N ALA A 295 -0.37 -26.56 9.60
CA ALA A 295 -0.07 -25.16 9.80
C ALA A 295 1.32 -24.93 10.46
N GLY A 296 1.97 -23.85 10.05
CA GLY A 296 3.32 -23.45 10.50
C GLY A 296 4.42 -23.89 9.54
N LEU A 297 5.49 -23.10 9.47
CA LEU A 297 6.66 -23.41 8.64
C LEU A 297 7.35 -24.69 9.14
N PRO A 298 7.75 -25.61 8.23
CA PRO A 298 8.51 -26.80 8.62
C PRO A 298 9.92 -26.45 9.12
N GLU A 299 10.55 -27.36 9.84
CA GLU A 299 11.89 -27.14 10.39
C GLU A 299 12.93 -26.84 9.30
N GLY A 300 13.71 -25.78 9.51
CA GLY A 300 14.74 -25.32 8.59
C GLY A 300 14.24 -24.47 7.42
N TRP A 301 12.93 -24.31 7.26
CA TRP A 301 12.36 -23.34 6.32
C TRP A 301 12.33 -21.95 6.93
N LYS A 302 12.38 -20.94 6.06
CA LYS A 302 12.31 -19.53 6.44
C LYS A 302 11.49 -18.76 5.43
N THR A 303 10.86 -17.69 5.90
CA THR A 303 10.28 -16.66 5.03
C THR A 303 11.08 -15.37 5.12
N PHE A 304 11.06 -14.58 4.05
CA PHE A 304 11.80 -13.32 4.01
C PHE A 304 11.06 -12.28 3.17
N ILE A 305 10.57 -11.23 3.83
CA ILE A 305 9.78 -10.17 3.21
C ILE A 305 10.72 -9.12 2.60
N THR A 306 10.64 -8.94 1.28
CA THR A 306 11.44 -7.96 0.52
C THR A 306 10.66 -6.70 0.17
N ALA A 307 9.33 -6.75 0.16
CA ALA A 307 8.46 -5.57 0.03
C ALA A 307 7.15 -5.75 0.81
N GLY A 308 6.65 -4.66 1.40
CA GLY A 308 5.39 -4.67 2.17
C GLY A 308 5.49 -5.49 3.45
N TYR A 309 4.35 -6.05 3.87
CA TYR A 309 4.17 -6.58 5.23
C TYR A 309 3.49 -7.94 5.32
N GLU A 310 3.05 -8.47 4.19
CA GLU A 310 2.46 -9.80 4.08
C GLU A 310 3.55 -10.84 3.92
N ASP A 311 3.26 -12.06 4.37
CA ASP A 311 4.21 -13.16 4.33
C ASP A 311 3.55 -14.49 3.95
N TRP A 312 4.40 -15.45 3.60
CA TRP A 312 3.96 -16.81 3.35
C TRP A 312 3.41 -17.45 4.63
N SER A 313 2.34 -18.21 4.46
CA SER A 313 1.73 -18.99 5.53
C SER A 313 1.42 -20.40 5.05
N ILE A 314 1.53 -21.37 5.95
CA ILE A 314 1.08 -22.74 5.67
C ILE A 314 -0.35 -22.87 6.18
N GLN A 315 -1.29 -23.05 5.26
CA GLN A 315 -2.73 -23.04 5.56
C GLN A 315 -3.49 -23.96 4.61
N PRO A 316 -4.77 -24.30 4.91
CA PRO A 316 -5.58 -25.08 3.99
C PRO A 316 -5.67 -24.43 2.61
N SER A 317 -5.55 -25.22 1.55
CA SER A 317 -5.67 -24.73 0.17
C SER A 317 -7.04 -24.12 -0.08
N SER A 318 -7.05 -23.08 -0.90
CA SER A 318 -8.27 -22.43 -1.41
C SER A 318 -9.04 -23.36 -2.36
N PHE A 319 -8.38 -24.34 -2.94
CA PHE A 319 -8.96 -25.32 -3.87
C PHE A 319 -9.38 -26.62 -3.19
N ASP A 320 -8.66 -27.03 -2.13
CA ASP A 320 -8.97 -28.19 -1.30
C ASP A 320 -8.63 -27.93 0.16
N LYS A 321 -9.64 -27.65 0.99
CA LYS A 321 -9.47 -27.34 2.41
C LYS A 321 -8.95 -28.52 3.25
N THR A 322 -8.85 -29.72 2.69
CA THR A 322 -8.26 -30.87 3.38
C THR A 322 -6.75 -30.97 3.20
N ASN A 323 -6.21 -30.29 2.19
CA ASN A 323 -4.77 -30.21 1.93
C ASN A 323 -4.20 -28.90 2.48
N PHE A 324 -3.02 -28.95 3.08
CA PHE A 324 -2.29 -27.77 3.52
C PHE A 324 -1.23 -27.41 2.50
N VAL A 325 -1.10 -26.12 2.19
CA VAL A 325 -0.19 -25.60 1.17
C VAL A 325 0.50 -24.35 1.67
N ALA A 326 1.67 -24.04 1.10
CA ALA A 326 2.28 -22.73 1.30
C ALA A 326 1.54 -21.70 0.46
N THR A 327 0.98 -20.68 1.09
CA THR A 327 0.23 -19.62 0.44
C THR A 327 0.89 -18.28 0.67
N MET A 328 1.02 -17.50 -0.40
CA MET A 328 1.30 -16.07 -0.30
C MET A 328 0.12 -15.31 -0.87
N ASN A 329 -0.44 -14.37 -0.11
CA ASN A 329 -1.65 -13.65 -0.53
C ASN A 329 -1.64 -12.19 -0.06
N ALA A 330 -1.39 -11.28 -0.99
CA ALA A 330 -1.42 -9.84 -0.75
C ALA A 330 -2.72 -9.15 -1.21
N THR A 331 -3.84 -9.87 -1.39
CA THR A 331 -5.13 -9.28 -1.80
C THR A 331 -5.71 -8.28 -0.80
N LYS A 332 -5.27 -8.34 0.46
CA LYS A 332 -5.79 -7.52 1.57
C LYS A 332 -5.02 -6.21 1.81
N SER A 333 -3.89 -5.98 1.15
CA SER A 333 -3.12 -4.74 1.39
C SER A 333 -3.91 -3.52 0.87
N SER A 334 -4.24 -2.61 1.79
CA SER A 334 -4.99 -1.40 1.48
C SER A 334 -4.10 -0.37 0.79
N LEU A 335 -4.41 -0.08 -0.49
CA LEU A 335 -4.26 1.13 -1.32
C LEU A 335 -3.03 2.05 -1.26
N GLU A 336 -2.13 2.01 -0.27
CA GLU A 336 -0.99 2.94 -0.19
C GLU A 336 0.37 2.26 -0.37
N ASP A 337 0.51 0.98 0.00
CA ASP A 337 1.73 0.18 -0.22
C ASP A 337 1.49 -0.92 -1.27
N PHE A 338 1.56 -0.56 -2.55
CA PHE A 338 1.24 -1.48 -3.65
C PHE A 338 2.18 -2.68 -3.76
N ILE A 339 3.43 -2.55 -3.31
CA ILE A 339 4.45 -3.57 -3.56
C ILE A 339 4.58 -4.49 -2.35
N CYS A 340 4.03 -5.69 -2.48
CA CYS A 340 4.30 -6.80 -1.57
C CYS A 340 5.19 -7.82 -2.26
N ALA A 341 6.26 -8.27 -1.60
CA ALA A 341 7.12 -9.31 -2.11
C ALA A 341 7.79 -10.07 -0.98
N SER A 342 7.92 -11.38 -1.15
CA SER A 342 8.50 -12.25 -0.13
C SER A 342 9.01 -13.56 -0.72
N PHE A 343 10.00 -14.14 -0.05
CA PHE A 343 10.50 -15.48 -0.32
C PHE A 343 9.95 -16.48 0.69
N LEU A 344 9.64 -17.69 0.22
CA LEU A 344 9.67 -18.92 0.99
C LEU A 344 10.93 -19.69 0.63
N ILE A 345 11.75 -20.02 1.62
CA ILE A 345 13.11 -20.53 1.42
C ILE A 345 13.23 -21.91 2.05
N THR A 346 13.75 -22.86 1.27
CA THR A 346 14.01 -24.24 1.73
C THR A 346 15.11 -24.29 2.80
N PRO A 347 15.30 -25.40 3.52
CA PRO A 347 16.54 -25.67 4.24
C PRO A 347 17.77 -25.66 3.31
N CYS A 348 18.96 -25.58 3.90
CA CYS A 348 20.22 -25.65 3.16
C CYS A 348 20.36 -27.01 2.46
N MET A 349 20.57 -26.96 1.15
CA MET A 349 20.81 -28.10 0.28
C MET A 349 22.30 -28.18 -0.09
N THR A 350 22.76 -29.33 -0.57
CA THR A 350 24.08 -29.48 -1.18
C THR A 350 24.00 -30.23 -2.49
N ASN A 351 24.66 -29.70 -3.52
CA ASN A 351 24.81 -30.36 -4.80
C ASN A 351 26.25 -30.91 -4.93
N PRO A 352 26.42 -32.25 -5.03
CA PRO A 352 27.72 -32.85 -5.29
C PRO A 352 28.31 -32.38 -6.62
N LYS A 353 29.65 -32.36 -6.71
CA LYS A 353 30.33 -32.04 -7.96
C LYS A 353 29.94 -33.07 -9.03
N GLY A 354 29.56 -32.59 -10.21
CA GLY A 354 29.17 -33.46 -11.32
C GLY A 354 27.69 -33.89 -11.27
N TYR A 355 26.88 -33.29 -10.40
CA TYR A 355 25.43 -33.50 -10.34
C TYR A 355 24.69 -32.22 -10.76
N GLN A 356 23.43 -32.33 -11.14
CA GLN A 356 22.54 -31.20 -11.42
C GLN A 356 21.24 -31.34 -10.58
N PRO A 357 20.87 -30.31 -9.81
CA PRO A 357 19.59 -30.31 -9.09
C PRO A 357 18.40 -30.24 -10.03
N GLU A 358 17.42 -31.10 -9.78
CA GLU A 358 16.08 -31.08 -10.35
C GLU A 358 15.09 -30.71 -9.25
N ILE A 359 14.26 -29.70 -9.52
CA ILE A 359 13.27 -29.15 -8.59
C ILE A 359 11.90 -29.37 -9.21
N SER A 360 11.02 -30.04 -8.46
CA SER A 360 9.62 -30.27 -8.81
C SER A 360 8.73 -29.71 -7.71
N TYR A 361 7.62 -29.06 -8.06
CA TYR A 361 6.65 -28.53 -7.10
C TYR A 361 5.32 -28.30 -7.80
N ASP A 362 4.24 -28.25 -7.05
CA ASP A 362 2.93 -27.86 -7.56
C ASP A 362 2.72 -26.36 -7.32
N LEU A 363 2.16 -25.67 -8.31
CA LEU A 363 1.88 -24.24 -8.27
C LEU A 363 0.45 -23.95 -8.73
N ALA A 364 -0.23 -23.07 -8.01
CA ALA A 364 -1.49 -22.47 -8.43
C ALA A 364 -1.45 -20.94 -8.28
N VAL A 365 -2.08 -20.24 -9.22
CA VAL A 365 -2.29 -18.79 -9.19
C VAL A 365 -3.78 -18.53 -8.99
N MET A 366 -4.12 -17.82 -7.91
CA MET A 366 -5.51 -17.53 -7.56
C MET A 366 -6.14 -16.60 -8.60
N LYS A 367 -7.43 -16.80 -8.86
CA LYS A 367 -8.19 -15.94 -9.77
C LYS A 367 -8.67 -14.68 -9.04
N SER A 368 -8.51 -13.51 -9.68
CA SER A 368 -9.17 -12.29 -9.23
C SER A 368 -10.55 -12.12 -9.87
N ASN A 369 -11.48 -11.53 -9.11
CA ASN A 369 -12.76 -11.04 -9.64
C ASN A 369 -12.67 -9.58 -10.13
N GLU A 370 -11.51 -8.93 -9.97
CA GLU A 370 -11.29 -7.54 -10.36
C GLU A 370 -10.57 -7.41 -11.71
N LEU A 371 -10.82 -6.30 -12.42
CA LEU A 371 -10.36 -6.07 -13.80
C LEU A 371 -8.85 -5.81 -13.94
N PHE A 372 -8.16 -5.41 -12.87
CA PHE A 372 -6.74 -5.05 -12.89
C PHE A 372 -5.97 -5.71 -11.74
N ALA A 373 -5.77 -7.01 -11.87
CA ALA A 373 -5.01 -7.80 -10.91
C ALA A 373 -3.69 -8.29 -11.51
N SER A 374 -2.65 -8.39 -10.69
CA SER A 374 -1.36 -8.92 -11.12
C SER A 374 -0.61 -9.60 -9.97
N SER A 375 0.21 -10.57 -10.31
CA SER A 375 1.22 -11.16 -9.44
C SER A 375 2.25 -11.86 -10.32
N THR A 376 3.45 -12.01 -9.79
CA THR A 376 4.51 -12.83 -10.36
C THR A 376 4.96 -13.84 -9.32
N ALA A 377 5.07 -15.10 -9.73
CA ALA A 377 5.71 -16.14 -8.95
C ALA A 377 6.97 -16.60 -9.68
N SER A 378 8.10 -16.63 -8.97
CA SER A 378 9.39 -17.04 -9.53
C SER A 378 10.09 -18.03 -8.61
N VAL A 379 10.99 -18.83 -9.17
CA VAL A 379 11.85 -19.74 -8.40
C VAL A 379 13.32 -19.43 -8.66
N TYR A 380 14.10 -19.33 -7.59
CA TYR A 380 15.52 -18.98 -7.65
C TYR A 380 16.39 -20.01 -6.93
N CYS A 381 17.63 -20.14 -7.38
CA CYS A 381 18.71 -20.69 -6.57
C CYS A 381 19.38 -19.53 -5.80
N ILE A 382 19.51 -19.70 -4.49
CA ILE A 382 20.22 -18.77 -3.61
C ILE A 382 21.49 -19.47 -3.14
N LEU A 383 22.66 -18.88 -3.38
CA LEU A 383 23.95 -19.45 -2.97
C LEU A 383 24.13 -19.35 -1.46
N ALA A 384 25.11 -20.08 -0.92
CA ALA A 384 25.38 -20.13 0.53
C ALA A 384 25.78 -18.80 1.16
N ASP A 385 26.23 -17.83 0.35
CA ASP A 385 26.51 -16.45 0.77
C ASP A 385 25.29 -15.53 0.63
N GLY A 386 24.16 -16.04 0.14
CA GLY A 386 22.92 -15.31 -0.12
C GLY A 386 22.80 -14.67 -1.49
N SER A 387 23.84 -14.75 -2.31
CA SER A 387 23.78 -14.22 -3.66
C SER A 387 22.82 -15.03 -4.54
N MET A 388 22.11 -14.33 -5.42
CA MET A 388 21.22 -14.93 -6.41
C MET A 388 21.22 -14.08 -7.68
N ASP A 389 21.05 -14.70 -8.84
CA ASP A 389 20.80 -13.96 -10.08
C ASP A 389 19.30 -13.68 -10.24
N ILE A 390 18.86 -12.53 -9.73
CA ILE A 390 17.47 -12.10 -9.82
C ILE A 390 16.96 -11.98 -11.27
N LYS A 391 17.86 -11.82 -12.25
CA LYS A 391 17.52 -11.72 -13.68
C LYS A 391 17.36 -13.08 -14.35
N ALA A 392 17.80 -14.15 -13.70
CA ALA A 392 17.74 -15.51 -14.23
C ALA A 392 17.01 -16.47 -13.25
N PRO A 393 15.69 -16.25 -13.03
CA PRO A 393 14.88 -17.24 -12.32
C PRO A 393 14.90 -18.58 -13.07
N LEU A 394 14.81 -19.68 -12.32
CA LEU A 394 14.63 -21.02 -12.89
C LEU A 394 13.26 -21.19 -13.54
N PHE A 395 12.27 -20.48 -12.99
CA PHE A 395 10.90 -20.46 -13.47
C PHE A 395 10.27 -19.10 -13.13
N THR A 396 9.40 -18.61 -14.00
CA THR A 396 8.53 -17.47 -13.72
C THR A 396 7.16 -17.72 -14.33
N VAL A 397 6.12 -17.43 -13.57
CA VAL A 397 4.75 -17.30 -14.08
C VAL A 397 4.21 -15.93 -13.71
N ASN A 398 3.52 -15.31 -14.65
CA ASN A 398 2.82 -14.05 -14.45
C ASN A 398 1.30 -14.27 -14.48
N TYR A 399 0.54 -13.30 -13.98
CA TYR A 399 -0.91 -13.40 -13.89
C TYR A 399 -1.63 -13.54 -15.24
N ASP A 400 -1.03 -13.10 -16.35
CA ASP A 400 -1.54 -13.33 -17.70
C ASP A 400 -1.67 -14.82 -18.05
N GLN A 401 -0.88 -15.68 -17.40
CA GLN A 401 -0.94 -17.13 -17.53
C GLN A 401 -1.87 -17.80 -16.51
N GLN A 402 -2.61 -17.03 -15.68
CA GLN A 402 -3.41 -17.58 -14.57
C GLN A 402 -4.35 -18.71 -15.00
N ALA A 403 -4.93 -18.65 -16.19
CA ALA A 403 -5.82 -19.70 -16.70
C ALA A 403 -5.14 -21.08 -16.80
N GLU A 404 -3.84 -21.12 -17.11
CA GLU A 404 -3.06 -22.37 -17.20
C GLU A 404 -2.63 -22.93 -15.84
N TYR A 405 -2.68 -22.08 -14.80
CA TYR A 405 -2.26 -22.38 -13.42
C TYR A 405 -3.42 -22.13 -12.44
N ALA A 406 -4.66 -22.25 -12.90
CA ALA A 406 -5.85 -21.99 -12.09
C ALA A 406 -6.10 -23.05 -11.01
N THR A 407 -5.38 -24.17 -11.08
CA THR A 407 -5.32 -25.23 -10.08
C THR A 407 -3.86 -25.65 -9.91
N LEU A 408 -3.55 -26.37 -8.82
CA LEU A 408 -2.22 -26.91 -8.57
C LEU A 408 -1.73 -27.72 -9.78
N LYS A 409 -0.63 -27.26 -10.38
CA LYS A 409 -0.01 -27.87 -11.56
C LYS A 409 1.45 -28.13 -11.26
N ASN A 410 1.89 -29.34 -11.59
CA ASN A 410 3.26 -29.74 -11.37
C ASN A 410 4.22 -29.02 -12.34
N ILE A 411 5.19 -28.34 -11.76
CA ILE A 411 6.28 -27.62 -12.42
C ILE A 411 7.56 -28.41 -12.20
N LYS A 412 8.39 -28.53 -13.23
CA LYS A 412 9.72 -29.15 -13.16
C LYS A 412 10.76 -28.24 -13.76
N VAL A 413 11.78 -27.91 -13.00
CA VAL A 413 12.91 -27.07 -13.44
C VAL A 413 14.24 -27.67 -13.01
N LYS A 414 15.29 -27.25 -13.72
CA LYS A 414 16.67 -27.64 -13.41
C LYS A 414 17.44 -26.41 -12.98
N ALA A 415 18.23 -26.54 -11.92
CA ALA A 415 19.19 -25.51 -11.55
C ALA A 415 20.33 -25.42 -12.60
N PRO A 416 21.10 -24.32 -12.64
CA PRO A 416 22.27 -24.21 -13.52
C PRO A 416 23.19 -25.41 -13.36
N ASP A 417 23.69 -25.94 -14.47
CA ASP A 417 24.62 -27.07 -14.44
C ASP A 417 25.94 -26.72 -13.73
N THR A 418 26.30 -25.44 -13.66
CA THR A 418 27.47 -24.95 -12.93
C THR A 418 27.29 -24.93 -11.41
N LEU A 419 26.06 -25.10 -10.89
CA LEU A 419 25.79 -25.05 -9.46
C LEU A 419 26.50 -26.21 -8.74
N ALA A 420 27.31 -25.91 -7.73
CA ALA A 420 28.00 -26.90 -6.91
C ALA A 420 28.14 -26.39 -5.47
N GLY A 421 28.14 -27.30 -4.50
CA GLY A 421 28.25 -26.94 -3.09
C GLY A 421 26.90 -26.62 -2.44
N LYS A 422 26.91 -25.78 -1.41
CA LYS A 422 25.72 -25.43 -0.62
C LYS A 422 24.85 -24.40 -1.34
N TYR A 423 23.53 -24.59 -1.30
CA TYR A 423 22.55 -23.70 -1.90
C TYR A 423 21.19 -23.80 -1.20
N PHE A 424 20.29 -22.89 -1.53
CA PHE A 424 18.89 -22.88 -1.11
C PHE A 424 18.00 -22.68 -2.35
N VAL A 425 16.74 -23.10 -2.27
CA VAL A 425 15.73 -22.75 -3.27
C VAL A 425 14.78 -21.73 -2.65
N GLY A 426 14.58 -20.63 -3.37
CA GLY A 426 13.66 -19.55 -2.97
C GLY A 426 12.45 -19.51 -3.90
N PHE A 427 11.26 -19.73 -3.35
CA PHE A 427 9.99 -19.44 -4.01
C PHE A 427 9.63 -17.99 -3.74
N TYR A 428 9.71 -17.17 -4.78
CA TYR A 428 9.52 -15.74 -4.70
C TYR A 428 8.13 -15.37 -5.17
N TYR A 429 7.45 -14.55 -4.37
CA TYR A 429 6.22 -13.87 -4.75
C TYR A 429 6.49 -12.38 -4.91
N GLN A 430 5.89 -11.81 -5.94
CA GLN A 430 5.77 -10.37 -6.10
C GLN A 430 4.33 -10.01 -6.47
N GLY A 431 3.73 -9.14 -5.66
CA GLY A 431 2.42 -8.55 -5.92
C GLY A 431 2.46 -7.49 -7.01
N ALA A 432 1.33 -6.83 -7.21
CA ALA A 432 1.17 -5.81 -8.24
C ALA A 432 2.06 -4.59 -7.99
N THR A 433 2.92 -4.25 -8.95
CA THR A 433 3.69 -2.99 -8.91
C THR A 433 2.97 -1.80 -9.55
N ALA A 434 2.05 -2.07 -10.47
CA ALA A 434 1.31 -1.06 -11.22
C ALA A 434 -0.20 -1.38 -11.38
N ALA A 435 -0.64 -2.57 -10.97
CA ALA A 435 -2.06 -2.95 -11.01
C ALA A 435 -2.76 -2.56 -9.70
N SER A 436 -4.09 -2.44 -9.71
CA SER A 436 -4.85 -2.01 -8.53
C SER A 436 -4.89 -3.06 -7.42
N ARG A 437 -4.62 -4.34 -7.75
CA ARG A 437 -4.63 -5.45 -6.81
C ARG A 437 -3.56 -6.50 -7.09
N SER A 438 -3.06 -7.07 -6.01
CA SER A 438 -2.28 -8.31 -6.01
C SER A 438 -3.20 -9.54 -5.93
N VAL A 439 -2.82 -10.67 -6.52
CA VAL A 439 -3.49 -11.97 -6.29
C VAL A 439 -2.60 -12.93 -5.52
N GLY A 440 -3.19 -13.91 -4.85
CA GLY A 440 -2.43 -14.93 -4.14
C GLY A 440 -1.92 -16.07 -5.03
N ILE A 441 -0.94 -16.81 -4.51
CA ILE A 441 -0.42 -18.05 -5.09
C ILE A 441 -0.35 -19.14 -4.03
N GLU A 442 -0.39 -20.40 -4.47
CA GLU A 442 -0.22 -21.57 -3.63
C GLU A 442 0.90 -22.46 -4.20
N VAL A 443 1.78 -22.95 -3.32
CA VAL A 443 2.88 -23.87 -3.64
C VAL A 443 2.78 -25.10 -2.74
N ASP A 444 2.99 -26.28 -3.32
CA ASP A 444 2.93 -27.56 -2.59
C ASP A 444 3.83 -28.63 -3.23
N ASN A 445 3.94 -29.81 -2.60
CA ASN A 445 4.60 -31.02 -3.11
C ASN A 445 6.01 -30.78 -3.66
N ILE A 446 6.80 -30.01 -2.91
CA ILE A 446 8.16 -29.62 -3.28
C ILE A 446 9.09 -30.84 -3.15
N GLN A 447 9.78 -31.14 -4.23
CA GLN A 447 10.76 -32.21 -4.33
C GLN A 447 12.03 -31.65 -4.95
N ILE A 448 13.16 -31.86 -4.28
CA ILE A 448 14.49 -31.49 -4.79
C ILE A 448 15.36 -32.72 -4.71
N SER A 449 15.97 -33.08 -5.84
CA SER A 449 16.97 -34.14 -5.90
C SER A 449 18.13 -33.71 -6.78
N SER A 450 19.33 -34.20 -6.48
CA SER A 450 20.49 -33.98 -7.34
C SER A 450 20.76 -35.26 -8.12
N LYS A 451 20.78 -35.18 -9.45
CA LYS A 451 21.10 -36.34 -10.31
C LYS A 451 22.50 -36.21 -10.88
N GLU A 452 23.21 -37.33 -11.02
CA GLU A 452 24.47 -37.35 -11.75
C GLU A 452 24.25 -36.72 -13.11
N LYS A 453 25.13 -35.79 -13.46
CA LYS A 453 25.22 -35.34 -14.84
C LYS A 453 25.57 -36.57 -15.67
N PRO A 454 24.95 -36.74 -16.84
CA PRO A 454 25.37 -37.75 -17.79
C PRO A 454 26.90 -37.67 -17.96
N THR A 455 27.59 -38.77 -17.69
CA THR A 455 29.05 -38.86 -17.73
C THR A 455 29.50 -38.77 -19.18
N SER A 456 29.61 -37.55 -19.69
CA SER A 456 29.49 -37.28 -21.13
C SER A 456 28.17 -37.84 -21.68
N VAL A 457 27.50 -37.01 -22.47
CA VAL A 457 26.71 -37.58 -23.55
C VAL A 457 27.76 -38.41 -24.32
N GLU A 458 27.70 -39.75 -24.29
CA GLU A 458 27.97 -40.49 -25.54
C GLU A 458 27.24 -39.63 -26.54
N GLU A 459 27.96 -38.92 -27.42
CA GLU A 459 27.35 -38.14 -28.49
C GLU A 459 26.17 -38.98 -28.94
N ALA A 460 24.95 -38.58 -28.53
CA ALA A 460 23.78 -39.01 -29.24
C ALA A 460 24.17 -38.52 -30.59
N THR A 461 24.55 -39.46 -31.46
CA THR A 461 24.93 -39.17 -32.82
C THR A 461 23.70 -38.45 -33.30
N VAL A 462 23.75 -37.12 -33.27
CA VAL A 462 22.66 -36.27 -33.70
C VAL A 462 22.50 -36.80 -35.10
N ALA A 463 21.37 -37.47 -35.36
CA ALA A 463 21.08 -37.91 -36.71
C ALA A 463 21.30 -36.64 -37.53
N PRO A 464 22.32 -36.62 -38.41
CA PRO A 464 22.83 -35.35 -38.93
C PRO A 464 21.65 -34.64 -39.55
N ALA A 465 21.44 -33.37 -39.20
CA ALA A 465 20.32 -32.56 -39.68
C ALA A 465 20.05 -32.87 -41.15
N LYS A 466 18.89 -33.50 -41.43
CA LYS A 466 18.55 -33.93 -42.78
C LYS A 466 17.66 -32.89 -43.37
N VAL A 467 18.10 -32.32 -44.49
CA VAL A 467 17.25 -31.51 -45.36
C VAL A 467 17.30 -32.16 -46.73
N TRP A 468 16.16 -32.57 -47.26
CA TRP A 468 16.07 -33.25 -48.55
C TRP A 468 14.82 -32.84 -49.30
N ARG A 469 14.82 -33.10 -50.62
CA ARG A 469 13.68 -32.81 -51.49
C ARG A 469 13.04 -34.10 -51.96
N SER A 470 11.70 -34.11 -52.02
CA SER A 470 10.93 -35.10 -52.77
C SER A 470 9.80 -34.39 -53.50
N GLY A 471 9.87 -34.35 -54.83
CA GLY A 471 8.90 -33.62 -55.67
C GLY A 471 8.91 -32.12 -55.41
N ASP A 472 7.73 -31.58 -55.09
CA ASP A 472 7.50 -30.19 -54.70
C ASP A 472 7.69 -29.94 -53.20
N GLN A 473 8.16 -30.91 -52.41
CA GLN A 473 8.36 -30.75 -50.98
C GLN A 473 9.84 -30.79 -50.57
N ILE A 474 10.22 -29.85 -49.70
CA ILE A 474 11.47 -29.86 -48.95
C ILE A 474 11.15 -30.35 -47.54
N TYR A 475 11.72 -31.47 -47.16
CA TYR A 475 11.61 -32.05 -45.83
C TYR A 475 12.81 -31.67 -44.99
N PHE A 476 12.58 -31.49 -43.69
CA PHE A 476 13.63 -31.28 -42.71
C PHE A 476 13.34 -32.05 -41.42
N GLU A 477 14.38 -32.60 -40.81
CA GLU A 477 14.32 -33.37 -39.56
C GLU A 477 15.59 -33.17 -38.74
N GLY A 478 15.43 -33.09 -37.41
CA GLY A 478 16.54 -33.01 -36.46
C GLY A 478 17.25 -31.66 -36.48
N LEU A 479 16.51 -30.57 -36.74
CA LEU A 479 17.06 -29.21 -36.73
C LEU A 479 17.19 -28.62 -35.31
N ASN A 480 16.61 -29.24 -34.27
CA ASN A 480 16.81 -28.89 -32.86
C ASN A 480 16.58 -27.40 -32.52
N GLY A 481 15.59 -26.77 -33.14
CA GLY A 481 15.21 -25.39 -32.89
C GLY A 481 16.04 -24.34 -33.61
N VAL A 482 16.89 -24.73 -34.56
CA VAL A 482 17.67 -23.82 -35.39
C VAL A 482 16.78 -23.11 -36.42
N GLU A 483 17.10 -21.86 -36.76
CA GLU A 483 16.40 -21.12 -37.82
C GLU A 483 16.61 -21.79 -39.18
N LEU A 484 15.51 -22.01 -39.93
CA LEU A 484 15.53 -22.49 -41.32
C LEU A 484 14.99 -21.42 -42.27
N GLN A 485 15.75 -21.13 -43.32
CA GLN A 485 15.40 -20.14 -44.35
C GLN A 485 15.49 -20.78 -45.74
N VAL A 486 14.45 -20.63 -46.55
CA VAL A 486 14.41 -21.12 -47.94
C VAL A 486 14.43 -19.93 -48.88
N TYR A 487 15.40 -19.89 -49.79
CA TYR A 487 15.56 -18.85 -50.80
C TYR A 487 15.36 -19.44 -52.19
N SER A 488 14.89 -18.62 -53.14
CA SER A 488 15.05 -18.92 -54.55
C SER A 488 16.54 -18.93 -54.93
N ILE A 489 16.91 -19.59 -56.03
CA ILE A 489 18.28 -19.53 -56.55
C ILE A 489 18.73 -18.10 -56.91
N THR A 490 17.79 -17.18 -57.14
CA THR A 490 18.04 -15.75 -57.38
C THR A 490 18.21 -14.94 -56.09
N GLY A 491 18.16 -15.57 -54.91
CA GLY A 491 18.39 -14.95 -53.60
C GLY A 491 17.16 -14.33 -52.94
N THR A 492 15.95 -14.54 -53.48
CA THR A 492 14.70 -14.05 -52.87
C THR A 492 14.28 -14.99 -51.74
N LEU A 493 14.07 -14.48 -50.53
CA LEU A 493 13.55 -15.27 -49.42
C LEU A 493 12.11 -15.73 -49.72
N LEU A 494 11.88 -17.04 -49.67
CA LEU A 494 10.58 -17.67 -49.91
C LEU A 494 9.86 -17.99 -48.59
N VAL A 495 10.57 -18.55 -47.61
CA VAL A 495 10.03 -19.03 -46.34
C VAL A 495 11.08 -18.90 -45.22
N THR A 496 10.61 -18.68 -43.99
CA THR A 496 11.43 -18.68 -42.76
C THR A 496 10.69 -19.41 -41.64
N PHE A 497 11.43 -20.26 -40.93
CA PHE A 497 11.05 -20.85 -39.65
C PHE A 497 12.06 -20.36 -38.61
N PRO A 498 11.66 -19.46 -37.68
CA PRO A 498 12.57 -18.95 -36.65
C PRO A 498 13.11 -20.04 -35.72
N VAL A 499 12.32 -21.11 -35.52
CA VAL A 499 12.65 -22.28 -34.70
C VAL A 499 12.11 -23.50 -35.45
N ALA A 500 12.97 -24.28 -36.09
CA ALA A 500 12.59 -25.48 -36.83
C ALA A 500 13.15 -26.75 -36.17
N ASP A 501 12.38 -27.84 -36.18
CA ASP A 501 12.85 -29.15 -35.73
C ASP A 501 12.58 -30.23 -36.78
N THR A 502 11.31 -30.58 -36.99
CA THR A 502 10.85 -31.51 -38.04
C THR A 502 9.66 -30.94 -38.80
N GLY A 503 9.66 -31.05 -40.12
CA GLY A 503 8.57 -30.54 -40.95
C GLY A 503 8.83 -30.61 -42.45
N ALA A 504 7.96 -29.96 -43.23
CA ALA A 504 8.09 -29.86 -44.67
C ALA A 504 7.61 -28.50 -45.21
N VAL A 505 8.21 -28.04 -46.31
CA VAL A 505 7.83 -26.86 -47.08
C VAL A 505 7.38 -27.30 -48.46
N THR A 506 6.21 -26.86 -48.91
CA THR A 506 5.74 -27.11 -50.28
C THR A 506 6.11 -25.93 -51.18
N LEU A 507 6.84 -26.21 -52.26
CA LEU A 507 7.21 -25.29 -53.32
C LEU A 507 6.06 -25.11 -54.30
N ARG A 508 6.00 -23.96 -54.97
CA ARG A 508 4.96 -23.71 -55.99
C ARG A 508 5.19 -24.50 -57.29
N ASP A 509 6.43 -24.90 -57.55
CA ASP A 509 6.83 -25.66 -58.73
C ASP A 509 7.85 -26.73 -58.32
N ALA A 510 7.56 -27.98 -58.68
CA ALA A 510 8.42 -29.13 -58.43
C ALA A 510 9.80 -29.04 -59.10
N ASN A 511 10.00 -28.14 -60.08
CA ASN A 511 11.28 -27.91 -60.75
C ASN A 511 12.06 -26.69 -60.21
N GLN A 512 11.52 -25.95 -59.23
CA GLN A 512 12.16 -24.75 -58.72
C GLN A 512 13.40 -25.09 -57.90
N HIS A 513 14.60 -24.64 -58.31
CA HIS A 513 15.81 -24.74 -57.49
C HIS A 513 15.81 -23.70 -56.37
N CYS A 514 16.24 -24.14 -55.18
CA CYS A 514 16.24 -23.32 -53.97
C CYS A 514 17.54 -23.48 -53.18
N LEU A 515 17.87 -22.46 -52.40
CA LEU A 515 18.93 -22.51 -51.40
C LEU A 515 18.27 -22.59 -50.03
N VAL A 516 18.50 -23.68 -49.29
CA VAL A 516 18.05 -23.84 -47.92
C VAL A 516 19.21 -23.57 -46.98
N ARG A 517 19.01 -22.64 -46.04
CA ARG A 517 19.95 -22.33 -44.96
C ARG A 517 19.37 -22.80 -43.64
N TYR A 518 20.20 -23.46 -42.83
CA TYR A 518 19.85 -23.88 -41.48
C TYR A 518 21.10 -23.81 -40.60
N GLY A 519 21.07 -22.91 -39.61
CA GLY A 519 22.25 -22.61 -38.79
C GLY A 519 23.42 -22.12 -39.63
N THR A 520 24.57 -22.78 -39.51
CA THR A 520 25.78 -22.50 -40.32
C THR A 520 25.82 -23.28 -41.64
N SER A 521 24.84 -24.15 -41.91
CA SER A 521 24.79 -25.00 -43.11
C SER A 521 23.97 -24.38 -44.23
N SER A 522 24.29 -24.76 -45.46
CA SER A 522 23.56 -24.34 -46.65
C SER A 522 23.53 -25.48 -47.67
N LEU A 523 22.38 -25.71 -48.29
CA LEU A 523 22.18 -26.76 -49.28
C LEU A 523 21.39 -26.20 -50.47
N VAL A 524 21.80 -26.55 -51.68
CA VAL A 524 21.04 -26.28 -52.90
C VAL A 524 20.19 -27.51 -53.23
N LEU A 525 18.87 -27.34 -53.31
CA LEU A 525 17.86 -28.39 -53.53
C LEU A 525 16.97 -28.12 -54.73
#